data_AF-A0A838KYB2-F1
#
_entry.id   AF-A0A838KYB2-F1
#
_cell.length_a   1.000
_cell.length_b   1.000
_cell.length_c   1.000
_cell.angle_alpha   90.00
_cell.angle_beta   90.00
_cell.angle_gamma   90.00
#
_symmetry.space_group_name_H-M   'P 1'
#
loop_
_entity.id
_entity.type
_entity.pdbx_description
1 polymer ?
#
loop_
_entity_poly.entity_id
_entity_poly.type
_entity_poly.pdbx_seq_one_letter_code
_entity_poly.pdbx_strand_id
1 'polypeptide(L)'
;MAIEAGGTRSGADAWKRNSRTREARERVIKLLLTACAYLSIFTTVGIVVVLFEETVRFFLDVSIVEFLTSTRWVPDQGDFGVLPLVYGTLMATFIAIAVALPVGLLTAIYLSEYAPKSLRRWLKPALEILAGVPTVVYGYFALT
;
A
#
# COMPACT_ATOMS: atom_id res chain seq x y z
N MET A 1 7.65 -31.73 68.92
CA MET A 1 8.33 -30.43 68.70
C MET A 1 9.61 -30.74 67.93
N ALA A 2 9.88 -30.33 66.70
CA ALA A 2 9.17 -29.61 65.64
C ALA A 2 9.82 -30.06 64.30
N ILE A 3 9.05 -30.50 63.31
CA ILE A 3 8.65 -29.77 62.08
C ILE A 3 9.63 -29.91 60.89
N GLU A 4 9.16 -30.70 59.91
CA GLU A 4 9.20 -30.53 58.44
C GLU A 4 10.54 -30.43 57.68
N ALA A 5 10.93 -31.56 57.08
CA ALA A 5 11.74 -31.61 55.87
C ALA A 5 10.81 -31.51 54.64
N GLY A 6 10.44 -30.28 54.25
CA GLY A 6 9.59 -30.01 53.09
C GLY A 6 10.14 -28.88 52.23
N GLY A 7 10.46 -29.18 50.97
CA GLY A 7 10.30 -28.23 49.86
C GLY A 7 11.47 -27.31 49.48
N THR A 8 12.39 -27.80 48.63
CA THR A 8 13.27 -26.90 47.83
C THR A 8 13.43 -27.30 46.35
N ARG A 9 12.70 -28.31 45.86
CA ARG A 9 12.78 -28.72 44.44
C ARG A 9 11.89 -27.92 43.46
N SER A 10 11.03 -27.03 43.95
CA SER A 10 9.98 -26.40 43.12
C SER A 10 10.46 -25.21 42.24
N GLY A 11 11.49 -24.46 42.67
CA GLY A 11 11.88 -23.20 42.02
C GLY A 11 12.67 -23.34 40.71
N ALA A 12 13.60 -24.31 40.63
CA ALA A 12 14.45 -24.50 39.45
C ALA A 12 13.68 -25.07 38.24
N ASP A 13 12.67 -25.90 38.50
CA ASP A 13 11.84 -26.55 37.48
C ASP A 13 10.78 -25.59 36.91
N ALA A 14 10.36 -24.59 37.69
CA ALA A 14 9.48 -23.52 37.23
C ALA A 14 10.21 -22.55 36.29
N TRP A 15 11.47 -22.19 36.61
CA TRP A 15 12.28 -21.30 35.78
C TRP A 15 12.68 -21.95 34.43
N LYS A 16 13.10 -23.22 34.43
CA LYS A 16 13.41 -23.98 33.21
C LYS A 16 12.19 -24.26 32.31
N ARG A 17 10.97 -24.33 32.87
CA ARG A 17 9.75 -24.49 32.07
C ARG A 17 9.35 -23.22 31.33
N ASN A 18 9.55 -22.05 31.93
CA ASN A 18 9.21 -20.76 31.32
C ASN A 18 10.15 -20.37 30.16
N SER A 19 11.42 -20.79 30.19
CA SER A 19 12.34 -20.56 29.08
C SER A 19 11.97 -21.36 27.82
N ARG A 20 11.58 -22.64 27.97
CA ARG A 20 11.22 -23.52 26.85
C ARG A 20 9.96 -23.08 26.09
N THR A 21 8.92 -22.63 26.78
CA THR A 21 7.69 -22.13 26.13
C THR A 21 7.92 -20.79 25.43
N ARG A 22 8.80 -19.94 25.96
CA ARG A 22 9.22 -18.68 25.32
C ARG A 22 10.04 -18.94 24.05
N GLU A 23 10.99 -19.87 24.10
CA GLU A 23 11.81 -20.27 22.95
C GLU A 23 10.97 -20.89 21.81
N ALA A 24 9.99 -21.72 22.15
CA ALA A 24 9.06 -22.30 21.18
C ALA A 24 8.20 -21.21 20.50
N ARG A 25 7.66 -20.26 21.28
CA ARG A 25 6.86 -19.15 20.75
C ARG A 25 7.69 -18.23 19.85
N GLU A 26 8.93 -17.93 20.26
CA GLU A 26 9.85 -17.14 19.45
C GLU A 26 10.18 -17.84 18.12
N ARG A 27 10.38 -19.16 18.13
CA ARG A 27 10.61 -19.94 16.92
C ARG A 27 9.39 -19.94 15.98
N VAL A 28 8.18 -20.07 16.52
CA VAL A 28 6.94 -20.00 15.72
C VAL A 28 6.78 -18.62 15.09
N ILE A 29 7.00 -17.53 15.85
CA ILE A 29 6.93 -16.16 15.32
C ILE A 29 7.97 -15.97 14.22
N LYS A 30 9.23 -16.38 14.44
CA LYS A 30 10.29 -16.30 13.43
C LYS A 30 9.92 -17.08 12.17
N LEU A 31 9.38 -18.30 12.32
CA LEU A 31 8.95 -19.12 11.19
C LEU A 31 7.81 -18.47 10.41
N LEU A 32 6.80 -17.92 11.09
CA LEU A 32 5.68 -17.22 10.47
C LEU A 32 6.15 -15.96 9.73
N LEU A 33 7.05 -15.18 10.33
CA LEU A 33 7.61 -14.00 9.69
C LEU A 33 8.47 -14.37 8.48
N THR A 34 9.30 -15.42 8.55
CA THR A 34 10.06 -15.88 7.38
C THR A 34 9.16 -16.44 6.30
N ALA A 35 8.11 -17.20 6.66
CA ALA A 35 7.14 -17.71 5.70
C ALA A 35 6.38 -16.57 5.02
N CYS A 36 5.97 -15.54 5.78
CA CYS A 36 5.33 -14.34 5.25
C CYS A 36 6.26 -13.58 4.29
N ALA A 37 7.54 -13.44 4.65
CA ALA A 37 8.54 -12.81 3.78
C ALA A 37 8.74 -13.60 2.48
N TYR A 38 8.88 -14.93 2.55
CA TYR A 38 9.00 -15.78 1.37
C TYR A 38 7.73 -15.74 0.51
N LEU A 39 6.55 -15.77 1.13
CA LEU A 39 5.28 -15.66 0.41
C LEU A 39 5.19 -14.33 -0.34
N SER A 40 5.54 -13.22 0.30
CA SER A 40 5.56 -11.89 -0.33
C SER A 40 6.52 -11.81 -1.52
N ILE A 41 7.72 -12.39 -1.39
CA ILE A 41 8.67 -12.46 -2.51
C ILE A 41 8.09 -13.32 -3.63
N PHE A 42 7.52 -14.48 -3.30
CA PHE A 42 6.96 -15.40 -4.29
C PHE A 42 5.78 -14.79 -5.04
N THR A 43 4.86 -14.11 -4.34
CA THR A 43 3.74 -13.41 -4.99
C THR A 43 4.23 -12.28 -5.89
N THR A 44 5.24 -11.53 -5.45
CA THR A 44 5.84 -10.46 -6.27
C THR A 44 6.46 -11.03 -7.55
N VAL A 45 7.24 -12.11 -7.44
CA VAL A 45 7.80 -12.81 -8.61
C VAL A 45 6.69 -13.34 -9.52
N GLY A 46 5.64 -13.92 -8.94
CA GLY A 46 4.48 -14.40 -9.69
C GLY A 46 3.79 -13.30 -10.49
N ILE A 47 3.57 -12.13 -9.88
CA ILE A 47 3.01 -10.96 -10.57
C ILE A 47 3.91 -10.55 -11.74
N VAL A 48 5.23 -10.47 -11.53
CA VAL A 48 6.18 -10.09 -12.60
C VAL A 48 6.15 -11.09 -13.75
N VAL A 49 6.12 -12.39 -13.47
CA VAL A 49 6.07 -13.43 -14.51
C VAL A 49 4.78 -13.34 -15.31
N VAL A 50 3.62 -13.23 -14.65
CA VAL A 50 2.33 -13.09 -15.33
C VAL A 50 2.30 -11.84 -16.21
N LEU A 51 2.75 -10.69 -15.68
CA LEU A 51 2.80 -9.45 -16.45
C LEU A 51 3.75 -9.56 -17.64
N PHE A 52 4.89 -10.23 -17.48
CA PHE A 52 5.86 -10.42 -18.56
C PHE A 52 5.30 -11.31 -19.68
N GLU A 53 4.69 -12.44 -19.34
CA GLU A 53 4.06 -13.33 -20.33
C GLU A 53 2.95 -12.62 -21.10
N GLU A 54 2.08 -11.89 -20.39
CA GLU A 54 0.97 -11.16 -21.01
C GLU A 54 1.49 -10.04 -21.93
N THR A 55 2.53 -9.33 -21.50
CA THR A 55 3.18 -8.28 -22.31
C THR A 55 3.80 -8.85 -23.57
N VAL A 56 4.49 -9.99 -23.49
CA VAL A 56 5.08 -10.63 -24.68
C VAL A 56 3.98 -11.09 -25.64
N ARG A 57 2.91 -11.72 -25.15
CA ARG A 57 1.76 -12.13 -25.99
C ARG A 57 1.12 -10.93 -26.69
N PHE A 58 0.91 -9.84 -25.96
CA PHE A 58 0.38 -8.60 -26.52
C PHE A 58 1.24 -8.06 -27.68
N PHE A 59 2.56 -8.01 -27.53
CA PHE A 59 3.45 -7.50 -28.59
C PHE A 59 3.71 -8.49 -29.74
N LEU A 60 3.25 -9.75 -29.63
CA LEU A 60 3.19 -10.65 -30.79
C LEU A 60 2.03 -10.29 -31.72
N ASP A 61 0.92 -9.80 -31.16
CA ASP A 61 -0.26 -9.40 -31.92
C ASP A 61 -0.21 -7.92 -32.35
N VAL A 62 0.41 -7.05 -31.54
CA VAL A 62 0.49 -5.60 -31.78
C VAL A 62 1.95 -5.17 -31.97
N SER A 63 2.23 -4.44 -33.05
CA SER A 63 3.60 -3.96 -33.27
C SER A 63 3.98 -2.86 -32.27
N ILE A 64 5.21 -2.89 -31.75
CA ILE A 64 5.71 -1.89 -30.79
C ILE A 64 5.66 -0.47 -31.39
N VAL A 65 5.95 -0.33 -32.68
CA VAL A 65 5.93 0.97 -33.38
C VAL A 65 4.51 1.50 -33.39
N GLU A 66 3.52 0.71 -33.79
CA GLU A 66 2.11 1.09 -33.80
C GLU A 66 1.59 1.40 -32.40
N PHE A 67 1.96 0.60 -31.39
CA PHE A 67 1.64 0.89 -29.99
C PHE A 67 2.15 2.28 -29.56
N LEU A 68 3.37 2.66 -29.96
CA LEU A 68 3.98 3.94 -29.57
C LEU A 68 3.53 5.14 -30.42
N THR A 69 3.25 4.95 -31.72
CA THR A 69 2.95 6.05 -32.64
C THR A 69 1.47 6.22 -32.95
N SER A 70 0.63 5.20 -32.69
CA SER A 70 -0.80 5.28 -32.97
C SER A 70 -1.47 6.28 -32.04
N THR A 71 -2.33 7.12 -32.63
CA THR A 71 -3.13 8.13 -31.93
C THR A 71 -4.55 7.63 -31.65
N ARG A 72 -4.84 6.35 -31.90
CA ARG A 72 -6.15 5.75 -31.67
C ARG A 72 -6.05 4.68 -30.59
N TRP A 73 -7.05 4.70 -29.70
CA TRP A 73 -7.29 3.65 -28.71
C TRP A 73 -8.66 3.05 -29.00
N VAL A 74 -8.67 2.01 -29.83
CA VAL A 74 -9.88 1.27 -30.22
C VAL A 74 -9.58 -0.23 -30.11
N PRO A 75 -9.63 -0.79 -28.89
CA PRO A 75 -9.34 -2.20 -28.64
C PRO A 75 -10.13 -3.17 -29.54
N ASP A 76 -11.39 -2.85 -29.83
CA ASP A 76 -12.28 -3.67 -30.67
C ASP A 76 -11.80 -3.80 -32.13
N GLN A 77 -10.93 -2.89 -32.58
CA GLN A 77 -10.36 -2.87 -33.94
C GLN A 77 -8.88 -3.28 -33.96
N GLY A 78 -8.31 -3.67 -32.82
CA GLY A 78 -6.88 -3.99 -32.68
C GLY A 78 -5.96 -2.77 -32.54
N ASP A 79 -6.51 -1.55 -32.43
CA ASP A 79 -5.75 -0.30 -32.28
C ASP A 79 -5.46 -0.03 -30.80
N PHE A 80 -4.23 -0.29 -30.34
CA PHE A 80 -3.81 -0.11 -28.94
C PHE A 80 -2.77 1.01 -28.74
N GLY A 81 -2.98 2.17 -29.37
CA GLY A 81 -2.05 3.30 -29.25
C GLY A 81 -1.92 3.84 -27.82
N VAL A 82 -0.70 3.98 -27.30
CA VAL A 82 -0.46 4.47 -25.92
C VAL A 82 -0.60 6.00 -25.80
N LEU A 83 -0.43 6.73 -26.90
CA LEU A 83 -0.39 8.20 -26.90
C LEU A 83 -1.66 8.86 -26.33
N PRO A 84 -2.89 8.41 -26.67
CA PRO A 84 -4.11 8.96 -26.08
C PRO A 84 -4.17 8.79 -24.56
N LEU A 85 -3.69 7.66 -24.03
CA LEU A 85 -3.66 7.38 -22.59
C LEU A 85 -2.67 8.29 -21.87
N VAL A 86 -1.48 8.47 -22.44
CA VAL A 86 -0.45 9.38 -21.90
C VAL A 86 -0.96 10.82 -21.94
N TYR A 87 -1.51 11.25 -23.07
CA TYR A 87 -2.08 12.59 -23.22
C TYR A 87 -3.22 12.83 -22.22
N GLY A 88 -4.15 11.89 -22.09
CA GLY A 88 -5.25 11.96 -21.12
C GLY A 88 -4.73 12.09 -19.68
N THR A 89 -3.71 11.30 -19.32
CA THR A 89 -3.08 11.35 -17.99
C THR A 89 -2.40 12.69 -17.74
N LEU A 90 -1.65 13.20 -18.72
CA LEU A 90 -0.98 14.50 -18.61
C LEU A 90 -2.00 15.64 -18.49
N MET A 91 -3.05 15.62 -19.30
CA MET A 91 -4.08 16.66 -19.29
C MET A 91 -4.87 16.65 -17.98
N ALA A 92 -5.28 15.47 -17.50
CA ALA A 92 -5.94 15.31 -16.20
C ALA A 92 -5.03 15.77 -15.05
N THR A 93 -3.76 15.37 -15.07
CA THR A 93 -2.77 15.80 -14.06
C THR A 93 -2.57 17.31 -14.09
N PHE A 94 -2.47 17.91 -15.27
CA PHE A 94 -2.28 19.35 -15.42
C PHE A 94 -3.46 20.13 -14.84
N ILE A 95 -4.70 19.75 -15.19
CA ILE A 95 -5.91 20.37 -14.67
C ILE A 95 -6.00 20.17 -13.14
N ALA A 96 -5.73 18.96 -12.67
CA ALA A 96 -5.74 18.65 -11.24
C ALA A 96 -4.75 19.54 -10.48
N ILE A 97 -3.51 19.68 -10.96
CA ILE A 97 -2.49 20.54 -10.36
C ILE A 97 -2.90 22.02 -10.43
N ALA A 98 -3.42 22.48 -11.56
CA ALA A 98 -3.84 23.85 -11.76
C ALA A 98 -4.93 24.29 -10.76
N VAL A 99 -5.80 23.37 -10.32
CA VAL A 99 -6.85 23.64 -9.33
C VAL A 99 -6.40 23.32 -7.91
N ALA A 100 -5.79 22.15 -7.70
CA ALA A 100 -5.41 21.65 -6.38
C ALA A 100 -4.26 22.45 -5.75
N LEU A 101 -3.28 22.92 -6.53
CA LEU A 101 -2.17 23.70 -5.97
C LEU A 101 -2.63 25.05 -5.42
N PRO A 102 -3.35 25.92 -6.17
CA PRO A 102 -3.79 27.19 -5.62
C PRO A 102 -4.69 27.01 -4.39
N VAL A 103 -5.68 26.11 -4.47
CA VAL A 103 -6.62 25.88 -3.36
C VAL A 103 -5.91 25.27 -2.15
N GLY A 104 -5.08 24.26 -2.37
CA GLY A 104 -4.33 23.57 -1.32
C GLY A 104 -3.32 24.48 -0.64
N LEU A 105 -2.56 25.26 -1.42
CA LEU A 105 -1.56 26.19 -0.89
C LEU A 105 -2.21 27.34 -0.11
N LEU A 106 -3.27 27.96 -0.63
CA LEU A 106 -4.01 29.01 0.07
C LEU A 106 -4.62 28.49 1.37
N THR A 107 -5.19 27.27 1.35
CA THR A 107 -5.74 26.63 2.55
C THR A 107 -4.63 26.35 3.58
N ALA A 108 -3.47 25.88 3.14
CA ALA A 108 -2.33 25.61 4.02
C ALA A 108 -1.82 26.90 4.69
N ILE A 109 -1.64 27.98 3.92
CA ILE A 109 -1.20 29.29 4.43
C ILE A 109 -2.23 29.86 5.42
N TYR A 110 -3.51 29.81 5.07
CA TYR A 110 -4.57 30.27 5.96
C TYR A 110 -4.58 29.49 7.28
N LEU A 111 -4.45 28.17 7.20
CA LEU A 111 -4.45 27.31 8.38
C LEU A 111 -3.20 27.51 9.25
N SER A 112 -2.04 27.83 8.66
CA SER A 112 -0.78 28.03 9.39
C SER A 112 -0.68 29.41 10.04
N GLU A 113 -1.15 30.46 9.36
CA GLU A 113 -0.89 31.84 9.76
C GLU A 113 -2.10 32.53 10.40
N TYR A 114 -3.30 32.28 9.89
CA TYR A 114 -4.48 33.08 10.25
C TYR A 114 -5.56 32.30 11.03
N ALA A 115 -5.55 30.97 10.96
CA ALA A 115 -6.65 30.19 11.52
C ALA A 115 -6.68 30.17 13.07
N PRO A 116 -7.86 30.38 13.69
CA PRO A 116 -8.03 30.29 15.12
C PRO A 116 -7.80 28.85 15.63
N LYS A 117 -7.37 28.73 16.89
CA LYS A 117 -7.01 27.44 17.52
C LYS A 117 -8.11 26.37 17.44
N SER A 118 -9.38 26.77 17.45
CA SER A 118 -10.55 25.88 17.33
C SER A 118 -10.65 25.25 15.94
N LEU A 119 -10.43 26.03 14.87
CA LEU A 119 -10.51 25.54 13.49
C LEU A 119 -9.38 24.56 13.18
N ARG A 120 -8.16 24.85 13.64
CA ARG A 120 -7.01 23.96 13.49
C ARG A 120 -7.20 22.62 14.20
N ARG A 121 -7.92 22.59 15.33
CA ARG A 121 -8.23 21.36 16.08
C ARG A 121 -9.12 20.39 15.32
N TRP A 122 -10.03 20.88 14.48
CA TRP A 122 -10.95 20.05 13.70
C TRP A 122 -10.43 19.71 12.30
N LEU A 123 -9.87 20.70 11.59
CA LEU A 123 -9.40 20.49 10.22
C LEU A 123 -8.20 19.56 10.14
N LYS A 124 -7.26 19.62 11.10
CA LYS A 124 -6.05 18.81 11.03
C LYS A 124 -6.34 17.29 11.11
N PRO A 125 -7.12 16.79 12.08
CA PRO A 125 -7.55 15.38 12.08
C PRO A 125 -8.38 14.99 10.84
N ALA A 126 -9.26 15.87 10.36
CA ALA A 126 -10.07 15.58 9.17
C ALA A 126 -9.19 15.39 7.93
N LEU A 127 -8.16 16.24 7.74
CA LEU A 127 -7.18 16.10 6.66
C LEU A 127 -6.33 14.83 6.80
N GLU A 128 -5.92 14.47 8.02
CA GLU A 128 -5.19 13.23 8.30
C GLU A 128 -6.04 12.00 7.96
N ILE A 129 -7.33 12.02 8.28
CA ILE A 129 -8.27 10.95 7.91
C ILE A 129 -8.47 10.90 6.39
N LEU A 130 -8.72 12.03 5.73
CA LEU A 130 -8.89 12.12 4.28
C LEU A 130 -7.65 11.60 3.53
N ALA A 131 -6.45 11.90 4.03
CA ALA A 131 -5.20 11.39 3.48
C ALA A 131 -5.01 9.87 3.69
N GLY A 132 -5.65 9.31 4.72
CA GLY A 132 -5.62 7.87 5.02
C GLY A 132 -6.66 7.04 4.25
N VAL A 133 -7.62 7.67 3.57
CA VAL A 133 -8.62 6.94 2.76
C VAL A 133 -7.96 6.35 1.51
N PRO A 134 -8.23 5.09 1.14
CA PRO A 134 -7.69 4.48 -0.07
C PRO A 134 -8.16 5.22 -1.33
N THR A 135 -7.24 5.46 -2.27
CA THR A 135 -7.54 6.14 -3.54
C THR A 135 -8.63 5.44 -4.36
N VAL A 136 -8.74 4.11 -4.25
CA VAL A 136 -9.79 3.30 -4.89
C VAL A 136 -11.20 3.71 -4.46
N VAL A 137 -11.38 4.12 -3.19
CA VAL A 137 -12.69 4.54 -2.67
C VAL A 137 -13.13 5.83 -3.34
N TYR A 138 -12.23 6.81 -3.46
CA TYR A 138 -12.50 8.06 -4.16
C TYR A 138 -12.80 7.85 -5.65
N GLY A 139 -12.10 6.89 -6.29
CA GLY A 139 -12.36 6.51 -7.68
C GLY A 139 -13.77 5.93 -7.88
N TYR A 140 -14.25 5.10 -6.96
CA TYR A 140 -15.61 4.55 -7.04
C TYR A 140 -16.68 5.64 -6.93
N PHE A 141 -16.53 6.59 -6.01
CA PHE A 141 -17.48 7.72 -5.86
C PHE A 141 -17.58 8.63 -7.09
N ALA A 142 -16.57 8.64 -7.96
CA ALA A 142 -16.60 9.42 -9.20
C ALA A 142 -17.32 8.69 -10.34
N LEU A 143 -17.48 7.37 -10.25
CA LEU A 143 -18.10 6.52 -11.27
C LEU A 143 -19.61 6.30 -11.05
N THR A 144 -20.07 6.35 -9.80
CA THR A 144 -21.49 6.38 -9.42
C THR A 144 -22.03 7.79 -9.34
#